data_AF-A0A7W0ZH83-F1
#
_entry.id   AF-A0A7W0ZH83-F1
#
_cell.length_a   1.000
_cell.length_b   1.000
_cell.length_c   1.000
_cell.angle_alpha   90.00
_cell.angle_beta   90.00
_cell.angle_gamma   90.00
#
_symmetry.space_group_name_H-M   'P 1'
#
loop_
_entity.id
_entity.type
_entity.pdbx_description
1 polymer ?
#
loop_
_entity_poly.entity_id
_entity_poly.type
_entity_poly.pdbx_seq_one_letter_code
_entity_poly.pdbx_strand_id
1 'polypeptide(L)'
;MTDTFLHVAGLLLFGCLAALALPGCAKEERSGVPPACRQGERAVRDALRAAPGDVRLDGTPLSACLADESDAAELADVGTAFVNAAAELAETAAQDPGGDEATQLGYLMGATQRGVREYQGVNAELVRRLEQETLIVRRRSQAFRRGERAGLRGG
;
A
#
# COMPACT_ATOMS: atom_id res chain seq x y z
N MET A 1 30.74 -57.37 46.90
CA MET A 1 30.18 -58.63 46.37
C MET A 1 29.20 -58.22 45.28
N THR A 2 29.66 -58.05 44.03
CA THR A 2 29.64 -59.07 42.94
C THR A 2 28.22 -59.59 42.73
N ASP A 3 27.56 -59.38 41.58
CA ASP A 3 27.90 -59.90 40.24
C ASP A 3 27.33 -59.03 39.10
N THR A 4 28.03 -58.67 38.01
CA THR A 4 28.50 -59.44 36.83
C THR A 4 27.41 -59.70 35.76
N PHE A 5 27.80 -59.50 34.48
CA PHE A 5 27.14 -59.88 33.20
C PHE A 5 26.25 -58.82 32.52
N LEU A 6 26.84 -57.86 31.79
CA LEU A 6 27.38 -58.06 30.43
C LEU A 6 26.30 -58.57 29.45
N HIS A 7 25.33 -57.71 29.09
CA HIS A 7 24.63 -57.85 27.80
C HIS A 7 25.44 -57.11 26.74
N VAL A 8 26.32 -57.90 26.15
CA VAL A 8 27.07 -57.65 24.93
C VAL A 8 26.11 -57.39 23.77
N ALA A 9 26.42 -56.35 23.00
CA ALA A 9 26.14 -56.19 21.58
C ALA A 9 24.70 -56.46 21.09
N GLY A 10 23.94 -55.38 20.96
CA GLY A 10 22.74 -55.32 20.12
C GLY A 10 22.73 -54.04 19.27
N LEU A 11 23.42 -54.11 18.13
CA LEU A 11 23.17 -53.39 16.86
C LEU A 11 22.44 -52.03 16.90
N LEU A 12 23.15 -50.95 16.57
CA LEU A 12 23.16 -50.32 15.22
C LEU A 12 21.82 -49.69 14.79
N LEU A 13 21.72 -48.36 14.97
CA LEU A 13 21.13 -47.34 14.08
C LEU A 13 20.70 -46.13 14.93
N PHE A 14 21.65 -45.28 15.33
CA PHE A 14 21.31 -44.01 15.98
C PHE A 14 21.46 -42.87 14.96
N GLY A 15 20.36 -42.16 14.77
CA GLY A 15 20.04 -41.37 13.58
C GLY A 15 20.96 -40.18 13.31
N CYS A 16 21.29 -40.02 12.02
CA CYS A 16 21.62 -38.74 11.43
C CYS A 16 20.38 -37.83 11.48
N LEU A 17 20.25 -37.02 12.53
CA LEU A 17 19.35 -35.86 12.52
C LEU A 17 20.19 -34.60 12.26
N ALA A 18 20.49 -34.35 10.99
CA ALA A 18 21.06 -33.08 10.55
C ALA A 18 19.98 -32.00 10.70
N ALA A 19 20.09 -31.19 11.75
CA ALA A 19 19.26 -30.01 11.94
C ALA A 19 19.55 -28.99 10.83
N LEU A 20 18.70 -28.97 9.80
CA LEU A 20 18.63 -27.90 8.82
C LEU A 20 18.13 -26.63 9.53
N ALA A 21 19.06 -25.80 9.98
CA ALA A 21 18.77 -24.41 10.33
C ALA A 21 18.53 -23.62 9.04
N LEU A 22 17.29 -23.65 8.54
CA LEU A 22 16.83 -22.65 7.59
C LEU A 22 16.84 -21.30 8.33
N PRO A 23 17.53 -20.24 7.85
CA PRO A 23 17.27 -18.91 8.33
C PRO A 23 15.82 -18.60 7.96
N GLY A 24 14.92 -18.72 8.93
CA GLY A 24 13.58 -18.19 8.82
C GLY A 24 13.72 -16.69 8.61
N CYS A 25 13.53 -16.23 7.37
CA CYS A 25 13.30 -14.83 7.08
C CYS A 25 12.04 -14.43 7.84
N ALA A 26 12.23 -13.94 9.07
CA ALA A 26 11.21 -13.22 9.80
C ALA A 26 10.90 -12.01 8.92
N LYS A 27 9.76 -12.09 8.23
CA LYS A 27 9.17 -10.95 7.56
C LYS A 27 8.76 -10.06 8.73
N GLU A 28 9.55 -9.02 9.02
CA GLU A 28 9.20 -8.02 10.02
C GLU A 28 7.74 -7.63 9.78
N GLU A 29 6.89 -7.93 10.76
CA GLU A 29 5.53 -7.44 10.82
C GLU A 29 5.66 -5.91 10.84
N ARG A 30 5.51 -5.29 9.66
CA ARG A 30 5.48 -3.84 9.54
C ARG A 30 4.13 -3.39 10.05
N SER A 31 4.02 -3.29 11.36
CA SER A 31 2.88 -2.64 12.00
C SER A 31 2.97 -1.14 11.74
N GLY A 32 1.86 -0.53 11.33
CA GLY A 32 1.75 0.91 11.12
C GLY A 32 1.98 1.39 9.68
N VAL A 33 1.66 2.67 9.46
CA VAL A 33 1.81 3.33 8.16
C VAL A 33 3.32 3.45 7.83
N PRO A 34 3.77 3.11 6.60
CA PRO A 34 5.15 3.34 6.20
C PRO A 34 5.56 4.81 6.38
N PRO A 35 6.77 5.12 6.89
CA PRO A 35 7.20 6.51 7.12
C PRO A 35 7.06 7.41 5.90
N ALA A 36 7.26 6.85 4.71
CA ALA A 36 7.11 7.55 3.45
C ALA A 36 5.70 8.11 3.21
N CYS A 37 4.66 7.46 3.75
CA CYS A 37 3.27 7.88 3.60
C CYS A 37 2.89 9.06 4.52
N ARG A 38 3.70 9.35 5.55
CA ARG A 38 3.48 10.44 6.52
C ARG A 38 4.11 11.77 6.10
N GLN A 39 4.55 11.88 4.86
CA GLN A 39 5.21 13.09 4.32
C GLN A 39 4.22 14.22 3.96
N GLY A 40 2.92 13.95 4.06
CA GLY A 40 1.86 14.94 3.84
C GLY A 40 1.55 15.21 2.36
N GLU A 41 0.66 16.16 2.15
CA GLU A 41 0.05 16.48 0.86
C GLU A 41 1.04 16.82 -0.25
N ARG A 42 2.05 17.63 0.05
CA ARG A 42 3.04 18.08 -0.95
C ARG A 42 3.77 16.88 -1.56
N ALA A 43 4.20 15.93 -0.73
CA ALA A 43 4.86 14.72 -1.19
C ALA A 43 3.94 13.86 -2.06
N VAL A 44 2.65 13.75 -1.69
CA VAL A 44 1.63 13.05 -2.50
C VAL A 44 1.50 13.69 -3.88
N ARG A 45 1.36 15.01 -3.94
CA ARG A 45 1.28 15.75 -5.22
C ARG A 45 2.55 15.61 -6.06
N ASP A 46 3.71 15.72 -5.44
CA ASP A 46 5.00 15.60 -6.14
C ASP A 46 5.14 14.18 -6.74
N ALA A 47 4.80 13.14 -5.99
CA ALA A 47 4.78 11.77 -6.49
C ALA A 47 3.77 11.60 -7.63
N LEU A 48 2.58 12.18 -7.51
CA LEU A 48 1.52 12.07 -8.53
C LEU A 48 1.95 12.64 -9.88
N ARG A 49 2.94 13.55 -9.97
CA ARG A 49 3.47 14.01 -11.26
C ARG A 49 4.01 12.87 -12.14
N ALA A 50 4.35 11.71 -11.58
CA ALA A 50 4.74 10.54 -12.34
C ALA A 50 3.57 9.81 -13.01
N ALA A 51 2.31 10.18 -12.71
CA ALA A 51 1.14 9.53 -13.27
C ALA A 51 1.06 9.67 -14.80
N PRO A 52 0.62 8.63 -15.53
CA PRO A 52 0.09 7.37 -15.02
C PRO A 52 1.16 6.27 -14.89
N GLY A 53 2.43 6.65 -14.81
CA GLY A 53 3.56 5.76 -14.59
C GLY A 53 3.63 5.28 -13.14
N ASP A 54 4.85 4.99 -12.68
CA ASP A 54 5.09 4.47 -11.34
C ASP A 54 5.05 5.60 -10.29
N VAL A 55 3.91 5.76 -9.61
CA VAL A 55 3.75 6.77 -8.55
C VAL A 55 4.05 6.13 -7.20
N ARG A 56 5.10 6.64 -6.54
CA ARG A 56 5.56 6.12 -5.24
C ARG A 56 6.01 7.26 -4.32
N LEU A 57 5.78 7.09 -3.03
CA LEU A 57 6.35 7.89 -1.94
C LEU A 57 7.55 7.13 -1.40
N ASP A 58 8.77 7.62 -1.67
CA ASP A 58 10.03 6.95 -1.31
C ASP A 58 10.01 5.43 -1.56
N GLY A 59 9.56 5.03 -2.76
CA GLY A 59 9.47 3.62 -3.15
C GLY A 59 8.21 2.88 -2.67
N THR A 60 7.36 3.52 -1.86
CA THR A 60 6.08 2.98 -1.39
C THR A 60 4.94 3.36 -2.34
N PRO A 61 4.19 2.40 -2.91
CA PRO A 61 3.01 2.72 -3.71
C PRO A 61 1.91 3.33 -2.83
N LEU A 62 1.11 4.24 -3.38
CA LEU A 62 0.07 4.97 -2.64
C LEU A 62 -0.98 4.06 -2.00
N SER A 63 -1.35 2.96 -2.65
CA SER A 63 -2.29 1.96 -2.11
C SER A 63 -1.79 1.30 -0.83
N ALA A 64 -0.47 1.10 -0.71
CA ALA A 64 0.15 0.50 0.47
C ALA A 64 0.17 1.46 1.67
N CYS A 65 -0.07 2.76 1.45
CA CYS A 65 -0.26 3.72 2.54
C CYS A 65 -1.59 3.55 3.29
N LEU A 66 -2.50 2.71 2.78
CA LEU A 66 -3.84 2.49 3.33
C LEU A 66 -3.99 1.07 3.93
N ALA A 67 -2.88 0.48 4.40
CA ALA A 67 -2.85 -0.87 4.95
C ALA A 67 -3.65 -1.03 6.24
N ASP A 68 -4.30 -2.19 6.42
CA ASP A 68 -5.28 -2.49 7.48
C ASP A 68 -4.66 -2.51 8.89
N GLU A 69 -3.38 -2.86 8.99
CA GLU A 69 -2.67 -2.99 10.27
C GLU A 69 -2.16 -1.64 10.82
N SER A 70 -2.64 -0.53 10.27
CA SER A 70 -2.23 0.82 10.65
C SER A 70 -3.12 1.40 11.74
N ASP A 71 -2.53 2.23 12.60
CA ASP A 71 -3.30 2.97 13.60
C ASP A 71 -4.29 3.93 12.93
N ALA A 72 -5.48 4.08 13.52
CA ALA A 72 -6.56 4.88 12.95
C ALA A 72 -6.22 6.37 12.83
N ALA A 73 -5.40 6.91 13.74
CA ALA A 73 -4.96 8.30 13.66
C ALA A 73 -3.96 8.49 12.51
N GLU A 74 -3.02 7.55 12.33
CA GLU A 74 -2.08 7.61 11.20
C GLU A 74 -2.80 7.51 9.84
N LEU A 75 -3.80 6.63 9.74
CA LEU A 75 -4.64 6.52 8.53
C LEU A 75 -5.44 7.78 8.28
N ALA A 76 -5.94 8.45 9.33
CA ALA A 76 -6.66 9.72 9.19
C ALA A 76 -5.74 10.85 8.66
N ASP A 77 -4.48 10.89 9.09
CA ASP A 77 -3.49 11.86 8.60
C ASP A 77 -3.14 11.61 7.13
N VAL A 78 -2.89 10.34 6.75
CA VAL A 78 -2.66 9.95 5.35
C VAL A 78 -3.88 10.28 4.49
N GLY A 79 -5.07 9.94 4.96
CA GLY A 79 -6.32 10.22 4.25
C GLY A 79 -6.55 11.72 4.06
N THR A 80 -6.20 12.53 5.04
CA THR A 80 -6.27 14.01 4.94
C THR A 80 -5.30 14.53 3.88
N ALA A 81 -4.07 14.04 3.84
CA ALA A 81 -3.11 14.41 2.81
C ALA A 81 -3.60 14.04 1.40
N PHE A 82 -4.26 12.90 1.23
CA PHE A 82 -4.82 12.47 -0.04
C PHE A 82 -5.99 13.34 -0.47
N VAL A 83 -6.92 13.67 0.45
CA VAL A 83 -8.07 14.53 0.15
C VAL A 83 -7.63 15.93 -0.25
N ASN A 84 -6.68 16.54 0.45
CA ASN A 84 -6.20 17.87 0.10
C ASN A 84 -5.50 17.86 -1.27
N ALA A 85 -4.63 16.87 -1.54
CA ALA A 85 -4.02 16.71 -2.85
C ALA A 85 -5.07 16.55 -3.95
N ALA A 86 -6.15 15.82 -3.69
CA ALA A 86 -7.25 15.66 -4.63
C ALA A 86 -8.01 16.97 -4.88
N ALA A 87 -8.28 17.76 -3.83
CA ALA A 87 -8.95 19.05 -3.94
C ALA A 87 -8.16 20.00 -4.87
N GLU A 88 -6.85 20.16 -4.64
CA GLU A 88 -6.01 21.03 -5.47
C GLU A 88 -5.92 20.54 -6.94
N LEU A 89 -5.80 19.23 -7.15
CA LEU A 89 -5.82 18.66 -8.50
C LEU A 89 -7.18 18.85 -9.17
N ALA A 90 -8.28 18.73 -8.43
CA ALA A 90 -9.63 18.87 -8.95
C ALA A 90 -9.92 20.29 -9.45
N GLU A 91 -9.46 21.31 -8.73
CA GLU A 91 -9.59 22.71 -9.16
C GLU A 91 -8.97 22.95 -10.54
N THR A 92 -7.79 22.37 -10.79
CA THR A 92 -7.07 22.50 -12.07
C THR A 92 -7.68 21.59 -13.14
N ALA A 93 -7.98 20.33 -12.81
CA ALA A 93 -8.58 19.37 -13.72
C ALA A 93 -10.00 19.76 -14.18
N ALA A 94 -10.73 20.54 -13.39
CA ALA A 94 -12.02 21.10 -13.79
C ALA A 94 -11.86 22.11 -14.94
N GLN A 95 -10.75 22.87 -14.96
CA GLN A 95 -10.43 23.86 -15.98
C GLN A 95 -9.83 23.21 -17.23
N ASP A 96 -8.99 22.19 -17.05
CA ASP A 96 -8.44 21.37 -18.13
C ASP A 96 -8.72 19.86 -17.93
N PRO A 97 -9.87 19.36 -18.40
CA PRO A 97 -10.22 17.94 -18.27
C PRO A 97 -9.34 16.98 -19.08
N GLY A 98 -8.52 17.48 -19.99
CA GLY A 98 -7.58 16.70 -20.80
C GLY A 98 -6.16 16.69 -20.24
N GLY A 99 -5.88 17.54 -19.26
CA GLY A 99 -4.55 17.80 -18.71
C GLY A 99 -4.00 16.72 -17.80
N ASP A 100 -2.78 16.97 -17.33
CA ASP A 100 -2.05 16.04 -16.48
C ASP A 100 -2.72 15.92 -15.11
N GLU A 101 -3.23 17.00 -14.53
CA GLU A 101 -3.92 17.00 -13.23
C GLU A 101 -5.17 16.11 -13.24
N ALA A 102 -5.89 16.03 -14.37
CA ALA A 102 -6.98 15.08 -14.52
C ALA A 102 -6.49 13.62 -14.49
N THR A 103 -5.34 13.34 -15.11
CA THR A 103 -4.68 12.03 -15.05
C THR A 103 -4.20 11.71 -13.62
N GLN A 104 -3.60 12.68 -12.94
CA GLN A 104 -3.09 12.55 -11.57
C GLN A 104 -4.22 12.30 -10.58
N LEU A 105 -5.30 13.08 -10.65
CA LEU A 105 -6.48 12.90 -9.81
C LEU A 105 -7.14 11.53 -10.05
N GLY A 106 -7.25 11.12 -11.32
CA GLY A 106 -7.70 9.78 -11.67
C GLY A 106 -6.82 8.71 -11.02
N TYR A 107 -5.49 8.84 -11.11
CA TYR A 107 -4.55 7.90 -10.50
C TYR A 107 -4.75 7.78 -8.99
N LEU A 108 -4.83 8.92 -8.29
CA LEU A 108 -5.06 8.96 -6.84
C LEU A 108 -6.35 8.25 -6.43
N MET A 109 -7.45 8.49 -7.17
CA MET A 109 -8.72 7.79 -6.95
C MET A 109 -8.56 6.27 -7.13
N GLY A 110 -7.93 5.84 -8.22
CA GLY A 110 -7.73 4.42 -8.51
C GLY A 110 -6.82 3.71 -7.50
N ALA A 111 -5.72 4.36 -7.09
CA ALA A 111 -4.79 3.84 -6.10
C ALA A 111 -5.47 3.72 -4.72
N THR A 112 -6.26 4.73 -4.33
CA THR A 112 -7.02 4.69 -3.07
C THR A 112 -8.04 3.57 -3.08
N GLN A 113 -8.84 3.44 -4.15
CA GLN A 113 -9.77 2.32 -4.29
C GLN A 113 -9.08 0.96 -4.25
N ARG A 114 -7.86 0.85 -4.79
CA ARG A 114 -7.05 -0.37 -4.69
C ARG A 114 -6.67 -0.66 -3.25
N GLY A 115 -6.09 0.30 -2.54
CA GLY A 115 -5.68 0.15 -1.14
C GLY A 115 -6.85 -0.27 -0.26
N VAL A 116 -7.98 0.41 -0.35
CA VAL A 116 -9.17 0.09 0.47
C VAL A 116 -9.71 -1.32 0.20
N ARG A 117 -9.65 -1.83 -1.05
CA ARG A 117 -10.09 -3.20 -1.37
C ARG A 117 -9.11 -4.26 -0.89
N GLU A 118 -7.81 -4.02 -0.98
CA GLU A 118 -6.77 -4.97 -0.60
C GLU A 118 -6.72 -5.17 0.93
N TYR A 119 -7.12 -4.14 1.69
CA TYR A 119 -6.97 -4.06 3.14
C TYR A 119 -8.31 -3.91 3.88
N GLN A 120 -9.32 -4.69 3.48
CA GLN A 120 -10.60 -4.92 4.19
C GLN A 120 -11.50 -3.71 4.49
N GLY A 121 -11.40 -2.61 3.74
CA GLY A 121 -12.50 -1.63 3.67
C GLY A 121 -12.64 -0.66 4.83
N VAL A 122 -11.74 -0.67 5.83
CA VAL A 122 -11.76 0.27 6.98
C VAL A 122 -11.75 1.74 6.51
N ASN A 123 -11.18 1.99 5.33
CA ASN A 123 -11.05 3.32 4.73
C ASN A 123 -12.14 3.69 3.70
N ALA A 124 -13.33 3.07 3.75
CA ALA A 124 -14.42 3.38 2.82
C ALA A 124 -14.84 4.87 2.85
N GLU A 125 -14.73 5.54 4.00
CA GLU A 125 -14.98 6.97 4.12
C GLU A 125 -13.98 7.82 3.33
N LEU A 126 -12.71 7.42 3.29
CA LEU A 126 -11.69 8.12 2.49
C LEU A 126 -12.05 8.12 1.01
N VAL A 127 -12.52 6.97 0.49
CA VAL A 127 -13.00 6.88 -0.90
C VAL A 127 -14.15 7.86 -1.14
N ARG A 128 -15.14 7.93 -0.23
CA ARG A 128 -16.27 8.86 -0.35
C ARG A 128 -15.81 10.32 -0.38
N ARG A 129 -14.89 10.71 0.49
CA ARG A 129 -14.34 12.08 0.53
C ARG A 129 -13.59 12.40 -0.76
N LEU A 130 -12.75 11.49 -1.25
CA LEU A 130 -12.09 11.67 -2.55
C LEU A 130 -13.11 11.76 -3.71
N GLU A 131 -14.20 11.00 -3.65
CA GLU A 131 -15.23 11.08 -4.69
C GLU A 131 -15.91 12.45 -4.72
N GLN A 132 -16.09 13.07 -3.56
CA GLN A 132 -16.62 14.44 -3.45
C GLN A 132 -15.73 15.45 -4.17
N GLU A 133 -14.41 15.36 -4.03
CA GLU A 133 -13.47 16.23 -4.74
C GLU A 133 -13.56 16.06 -6.27
N THR A 134 -13.90 14.87 -6.74
CA THR A 134 -14.03 14.61 -8.19
C THR A 134 -15.35 15.09 -8.81
N LEU A 135 -16.31 15.58 -8.03
CA LEU A 135 -17.65 15.95 -8.52
C LEU A 135 -17.61 17.11 -9.54
N ILE A 136 -16.68 18.04 -9.36
CA ILE A 136 -16.51 19.19 -10.26
C ILE A 136 -15.74 18.83 -11.54
N VAL A 137 -15.12 17.65 -11.59
CA VAL A 137 -14.25 17.22 -12.68
C VAL A 137 -15.01 16.36 -13.68
N ARG A 138 -14.66 16.45 -14.98
CA ARG A 138 -15.20 15.54 -16.00
C ARG A 138 -14.55 14.16 -15.88
N ARG A 139 -15.01 13.33 -14.94
CA ARG A 139 -14.51 11.94 -14.73
C ARG A 139 -14.58 11.05 -15.98
N ARG A 140 -15.44 11.39 -16.94
CA ARG A 140 -15.54 10.71 -18.25
C ARG A 140 -14.47 11.15 -19.26
N SER A 141 -13.56 12.05 -18.92
CA SER A 141 -12.44 12.40 -19.79
C SER A 141 -11.50 11.21 -19.98
N GLN A 142 -10.75 11.21 -21.08
CA GLN A 142 -9.77 10.15 -21.33
C GLN A 142 -8.62 10.21 -20.32
N ALA A 143 -8.17 11.42 -19.97
CA ALA A 143 -7.10 11.66 -18.99
C ALA A 143 -7.44 11.06 -17.63
N PHE A 144 -8.60 11.42 -17.06
CA PHE A 144 -9.05 10.90 -15.77
C PHE A 144 -9.12 9.37 -15.77
N ARG A 145 -9.80 8.77 -16.77
CA ARG A 145 -9.93 7.31 -16.86
C ARG A 145 -8.60 6.59 -17.08
N ARG A 146 -7.64 7.23 -17.75
CA ARG A 146 -6.28 6.68 -17.95
C ARG A 146 -5.54 6.64 -16.62
N GLY A 147 -5.61 7.71 -15.85
CA GLY A 147 -5.11 7.78 -14.48
C GLY A 147 -5.74 6.73 -13.58
N GLU A 148 -7.07 6.69 -13.52
CA GLU A 148 -7.82 5.76 -12.67
C GLU A 148 -7.48 4.30 -12.94
N ARG A 149 -7.42 3.90 -14.21
CA ARG A 149 -6.99 2.53 -14.59
C ARG A 149 -5.53 2.23 -14.28
N ALA A 150 -4.66 3.24 -14.24
CA ALA A 150 -3.26 3.05 -13.85
C ALA A 150 -3.15 2.88 -12.32
N GLY A 151 -3.79 3.77 -11.56
CA GLY A 151 -3.84 3.68 -10.09
C GLY A 151 -4.47 2.38 -9.60
N LEU A 152 -5.53 1.90 -10.26
CA LEU A 152 -6.14 0.61 -9.94
C LEU A 152 -5.21 -0.60 -10.14
N ARG A 153 -4.18 -0.49 -11.00
CA ARG A 153 -3.28 -1.60 -11.36
C ARG A 153 -1.94 -1.56 -10.63
N GLY A 154 -1.38 -0.37 -10.46
CA GLY A 154 -0.03 -0.19 -9.92
C GLY A 154 0.10 0.91 -8.86
N GLY A 155 -1.02 1.56 -8.54
CA GLY A 155 -1.11 2.55 -7.46
C GLY A 155 -0.85 1.96 -6.11
#